data_AF-A0A2E5WXF6-F1
#
_entry.id   AF-A0A2E5WXF6-F1
#
_cell.length_a   1.000
_cell.length_b   1.000
_cell.length_c   1.000
_cell.angle_alpha   90.00
_cell.angle_beta   90.00
_cell.angle_gamma   90.00
#
_symmetry.space_group_name_H-M   'P 1'
#
loop_
_entity.id
_entity.type
_entity.pdbx_description
1 polymer ?
#
loop_
_entity_poly.entity_id
_entity_poly.type
_entity_poly.pdbx_seq_one_letter_code
_entity_poly.pdbx_strand_id
1 'polypeptide(L)'
;MKISVLIFLALIASGCRYQSELETLNSLELDRIYLEQNSNSGLDKEKQEAINRYFSNVKELAHRFNTDNRFSRNFHRRFFSYFSEDLCSRFVLGSKAWKKVLDSCEVSGFNLCAEEAKHYQDILQLVRPTLTDLEVDSLKKEPECKERLLKLGVFNENV
;
A
#
# COMPACT_ATOMS: atom_id res chain seq x y z
N MET A 1 -20.74 -37.07 -14.89
CA MET A 1 -19.30 -36.74 -14.78
C MET A 1 -18.84 -35.55 -15.64
N LYS A 2 -19.68 -34.85 -16.42
CA LYS A 2 -19.25 -33.69 -17.24
C LYS A 2 -19.52 -32.31 -16.62
N ILE A 3 -20.40 -32.20 -15.63
CA ILE A 3 -20.76 -30.92 -14.99
C ILE A 3 -19.73 -30.51 -13.92
N SER A 4 -19.13 -31.47 -13.22
CA SER A 4 -18.15 -31.20 -12.15
C SER A 4 -16.83 -30.60 -12.65
N VAL A 5 -16.45 -30.86 -13.90
CA VAL A 5 -15.20 -30.34 -14.51
C VAL A 5 -15.35 -28.85 -14.89
N LEU A 6 -16.54 -28.42 -15.32
CA LEU A 6 -16.83 -27.01 -15.64
C LEU A 6 -16.82 -26.11 -14.40
N ILE A 7 -17.24 -26.65 -13.24
CA ILE A 7 -17.20 -25.91 -11.96
C ILE A 7 -15.75 -25.73 -11.50
N PHE A 8 -14.87 -26.73 -11.67
CA PHE A 8 -13.45 -26.61 -11.34
C PHE A 8 -12.72 -25.60 -12.24
N LEU A 9 -13.02 -25.58 -13.54
CA LEU A 9 -12.45 -24.59 -14.47
C LEU A 9 -12.92 -23.15 -14.18
N ALA A 10 -14.18 -22.99 -13.75
CA ALA A 10 -14.69 -21.68 -13.32
C ALA A 10 -14.00 -21.16 -12.05
N LEU A 11 -13.66 -22.05 -11.10
CA LEU A 11 -12.93 -21.69 -9.88
C LEU A 11 -11.48 -21.28 -10.17
N ILE A 12 -10.80 -21.93 -11.13
CA ILE A 12 -9.43 -21.58 -11.54
C ILE A 12 -9.40 -20.21 -12.25
N ALA A 13 -10.39 -19.91 -13.11
CA ALA A 13 -10.49 -18.61 -13.78
C ALA A 13 -10.76 -17.45 -12.79
N SER A 14 -11.49 -17.69 -11.70
CA SER A 14 -11.64 -16.71 -10.62
C SER A 14 -10.39 -16.58 -9.73
N GLY A 15 -9.50 -17.58 -9.74
CA GLY A 15 -8.26 -17.60 -8.97
C GLY A 15 -7.15 -16.72 -9.55
N CYS A 16 -7.03 -16.60 -10.88
CA CYS A 16 -5.95 -15.82 -11.52
C CYS A 16 -5.96 -14.33 -11.12
N ARG A 17 -7.13 -13.71 -11.00
CA ARG A 17 -7.24 -12.29 -10.61
C ARG A 17 -6.93 -12.08 -9.13
N TYR A 18 -7.22 -13.07 -8.29
CA TYR A 18 -6.87 -13.03 -6.87
C TYR A 18 -5.37 -13.28 -6.63
N GLN A 19 -4.76 -14.13 -7.47
CA GLN A 19 -3.33 -14.39 -7.42
C GLN A 19 -2.50 -13.16 -7.80
N SER A 20 -2.89 -12.42 -8.84
CA SER A 20 -2.20 -11.18 -9.21
C SER A 20 -2.34 -10.10 -8.12
N GLU A 21 -3.50 -10.02 -7.44
CA GLU A 21 -3.69 -9.09 -6.32
C GLU A 21 -2.81 -9.43 -5.12
N LEU A 22 -2.66 -10.72 -4.81
CA LEU A 22 -1.79 -11.19 -3.75
C LEU A 22 -0.31 -10.94 -4.10
N GLU A 23 0.06 -11.12 -5.36
CA GLU A 23 1.40 -10.81 -5.88
C GLU A 23 1.73 -9.31 -5.77
N THR A 24 0.78 -8.41 -6.09
CA THR A 24 0.95 -6.96 -5.89
C THR A 24 1.16 -6.60 -4.42
N LEU A 25 0.37 -7.17 -3.51
CA LEU A 25 0.52 -6.92 -2.07
C LEU A 25 1.85 -7.47 -1.52
N ASN A 26 2.25 -8.66 -1.94
CA ASN A 26 3.54 -9.24 -1.56
C ASN A 26 4.72 -8.43 -2.09
N SER A 27 4.66 -7.96 -3.36
CA SER A 27 5.68 -7.07 -3.92
C SER A 27 5.75 -5.76 -3.14
N LEU A 28 4.61 -5.19 -2.76
CA LEU A 28 4.55 -3.94 -2.01
C LEU A 28 5.23 -4.07 -0.64
N GLU A 29 4.99 -5.17 0.07
CA GLU A 29 5.63 -5.46 1.35
C GLU A 29 7.16 -5.60 1.21
N LEU A 30 7.64 -6.34 0.21
CA LEU A 30 9.07 -6.52 -0.05
C LEU A 30 9.76 -5.19 -0.43
N ASP A 31 9.16 -4.41 -1.33
CA ASP A 31 9.71 -3.11 -1.72
C ASP A 31 9.71 -2.14 -0.52
N ARG A 32 8.68 -2.15 0.33
CA ARG A 32 8.66 -1.37 1.58
C ARG A 32 9.79 -1.77 2.52
N ILE A 33 10.01 -3.08 2.73
CA ILE A 33 11.13 -3.60 3.55
C ILE A 33 12.45 -3.06 3.03
N TYR A 34 12.69 -3.23 1.73
CA TYR A 34 13.90 -2.79 1.06
C TYR A 34 14.12 -1.27 1.25
N LEU A 35 13.09 -0.45 1.02
CA LEU A 35 13.19 1.00 1.13
C LEU A 35 13.44 1.49 2.56
N GLU A 36 12.91 0.81 3.59
CA GLU A 36 13.23 1.15 4.98
C GLU A 36 14.67 0.83 5.33
N GLN A 37 15.14 -0.37 4.96
CA GLN A 37 16.49 -0.86 5.23
C GLN A 37 17.54 0.00 4.50
N ASN A 38 17.24 0.41 3.27
CA ASN A 38 18.12 1.19 2.42
C ASN A 38 17.78 2.70 2.42
N SER A 39 17.02 3.18 3.41
CA SER A 39 16.61 4.59 3.45
C SER A 39 17.80 5.56 3.49
N ASN A 40 18.92 5.18 4.12
CA ASN A 40 20.13 6.02 4.22
C ASN A 40 21.12 5.88 3.04
N SER A 41 20.92 4.93 2.12
CA SER A 41 21.83 4.77 0.98
C SER A 41 21.56 5.85 -0.07
N GLY A 42 22.56 6.14 -0.91
CA GLY A 42 22.36 6.97 -2.10
C GLY A 42 21.39 6.34 -3.09
N LEU A 43 20.95 7.12 -4.07
CA LEU A 43 20.11 6.61 -5.15
C LEU A 43 20.95 5.79 -6.14
N ASP A 44 20.81 4.48 -6.09
CA ASP A 44 21.30 3.57 -7.11
C ASP A 44 20.14 3.04 -7.97
N LYS A 45 20.47 2.22 -8.97
CA LYS A 45 19.49 1.65 -9.89
C LYS A 45 18.45 0.80 -9.17
N GLU A 46 18.87 -0.04 -8.22
CA GLU A 46 17.97 -0.96 -7.52
C GLU A 46 16.98 -0.18 -6.64
N LYS A 47 17.48 0.82 -5.92
CA LYS A 47 16.65 1.73 -5.13
C LYS A 47 15.70 2.54 -5.99
N GLN A 48 16.14 3.05 -7.14
CA GLN A 48 15.26 3.76 -8.07
C GLN A 48 14.12 2.86 -8.58
N GLU A 49 14.42 1.60 -8.92
CA GLU A 49 13.42 0.62 -9.34
C GLU A 49 12.45 0.28 -8.21
N ALA A 50 12.94 0.07 -6.98
CA ALA A 50 12.12 -0.20 -5.81
C ALA A 50 11.20 0.98 -5.46
N ILE A 51 11.71 2.23 -5.54
CA ILE A 51 10.91 3.45 -5.38
C ILE A 51 9.77 3.45 -6.40
N ASN A 52 10.09 3.26 -7.69
CA ASN A 52 9.09 3.30 -8.74
C ASN A 52 7.99 2.24 -8.54
N ARG A 53 8.38 0.98 -8.26
CA ARG A 53 7.42 -0.10 -8.00
C ARG A 53 6.57 0.18 -6.77
N TYR A 54 7.19 0.53 -5.65
CA TYR A 54 6.47 0.78 -4.40
C TYR A 54 5.41 1.87 -4.56
N PHE A 55 5.81 3.07 -4.98
CA PHE A 55 4.88 4.20 -5.04
C PHE A 55 3.85 4.05 -6.17
N SER A 56 4.19 3.41 -7.29
CA SER A 56 3.21 3.07 -8.33
C SER A 56 2.15 2.09 -7.81
N ASN A 57 2.56 1.05 -7.09
CA ASN A 57 1.64 0.08 -6.49
C ASN A 57 0.75 0.73 -5.42
N VAL A 58 1.28 1.62 -4.58
CA VAL A 58 0.46 2.38 -3.63
C VAL A 58 -0.59 3.21 -4.36
N LYS A 59 -0.20 3.95 -5.41
CA LYS A 59 -1.14 4.75 -6.21
C LYS A 59 -2.22 3.87 -6.84
N GLU A 60 -1.84 2.75 -7.44
CA GLU A 60 -2.78 1.84 -8.07
C GLU A 60 -3.77 1.25 -7.05
N LEU A 61 -3.28 0.79 -5.90
CA LEU A 61 -4.14 0.25 -4.85
C LEU A 61 -5.09 1.32 -4.30
N ALA A 62 -4.62 2.53 -4.04
CA ALA A 62 -5.46 3.64 -3.60
C ALA A 62 -6.52 3.99 -4.66
N HIS A 63 -6.14 4.05 -5.93
CA HIS A 63 -7.08 4.29 -7.03
C HIS A 63 -8.13 3.19 -7.10
N ARG A 64 -7.73 1.91 -7.09
CA ARG A 64 -8.64 0.76 -7.16
C ARG A 64 -9.57 0.68 -5.95
N PHE A 65 -9.07 1.01 -4.76
CA PHE A 65 -9.91 1.08 -3.57
C PHE A 65 -11.05 2.09 -3.73
N ASN A 66 -10.79 3.20 -4.42
CA ASN A 66 -11.77 4.25 -4.66
C ASN A 66 -12.68 4.02 -5.89
N THR A 67 -12.23 3.25 -6.89
CA THR A 67 -12.96 3.11 -8.17
C THR A 67 -13.49 1.70 -8.46
N ASP A 68 -12.96 0.65 -7.84
CA ASP A 68 -13.41 -0.73 -8.01
C ASP A 68 -14.22 -1.20 -6.79
N ASN A 69 -15.55 -1.09 -6.91
CA ASN A 69 -16.50 -1.53 -5.88
C ASN A 69 -16.31 -2.99 -5.45
N ARG A 70 -15.86 -3.88 -6.34
CA ARG A 70 -15.64 -5.29 -5.98
C ARG A 70 -14.41 -5.39 -5.08
N PHE A 71 -13.34 -4.70 -5.42
CA PHE A 71 -12.12 -4.66 -4.63
C PHE A 71 -12.38 -4.04 -3.25
N SER A 72 -12.99 -2.84 -3.18
CA SER A 72 -13.35 -2.19 -1.92
C SER A 72 -14.22 -3.10 -1.04
N ARG A 73 -15.31 -3.67 -1.58
CA ARG A 73 -16.17 -4.59 -0.81
C ARG A 73 -15.42 -5.81 -0.29
N ASN A 74 -14.50 -6.37 -1.07
CA ASN A 74 -13.70 -7.50 -0.64
C ASN A 74 -12.73 -7.12 0.49
N PHE A 75 -12.11 -5.95 0.40
CA PHE A 75 -11.26 -5.39 1.46
C PHE A 75 -12.06 -5.22 2.75
N HIS A 76 -13.21 -4.52 2.72
CA HIS A 76 -14.06 -4.31 3.90
C HIS A 76 -14.50 -5.62 4.55
N ARG A 77 -14.89 -6.61 3.74
CA ARG A 77 -15.29 -7.94 4.24
C ARG A 77 -14.17 -8.67 4.97
N ARG A 78 -12.91 -8.38 4.61
CA ARG A 78 -11.71 -9.09 5.07
C ARG A 78 -10.87 -8.29 6.06
N PHE A 79 -11.24 -7.04 6.31
CA PHE A 79 -10.46 -6.10 7.09
C PHE A 79 -10.06 -6.66 8.46
N PHE A 80 -11.04 -7.00 9.29
CA PHE A 80 -10.78 -7.49 10.65
C PHE A 80 -10.15 -8.88 10.73
N SER A 81 -10.20 -9.66 9.64
CA SER A 81 -9.62 -11.00 9.62
C SER A 81 -8.19 -11.02 9.09
N TYR A 82 -7.78 -10.01 8.32
CA TYR A 82 -6.51 -10.06 7.57
C TYR A 82 -5.69 -8.77 7.57
N PHE A 83 -6.26 -7.63 7.93
CA PHE A 83 -5.62 -6.32 7.76
C PHE A 83 -5.61 -5.46 9.04
N SER A 84 -6.47 -5.73 10.01
CA SER A 84 -6.61 -4.85 11.19
C SER A 84 -5.37 -4.76 12.08
N GLU A 85 -4.51 -5.79 12.09
CA GLU A 85 -3.37 -5.88 13.01
C GLU A 85 -2.02 -5.52 12.37
N ASP A 86 -1.84 -5.77 11.08
CA ASP A 86 -0.53 -5.72 10.42
C ASP A 86 -0.51 -4.88 9.13
N LEU A 87 -1.62 -4.24 8.73
CA LEU A 87 -1.69 -3.52 7.45
C LEU A 87 -0.62 -2.44 7.32
N CYS A 88 -0.38 -1.64 8.36
CA CYS A 88 0.59 -0.54 8.24
C CYS A 88 2.04 -1.02 8.37
N SER A 89 2.31 -2.03 9.21
CA SER A 89 3.66 -2.60 9.32
C SER A 89 4.06 -3.32 8.02
N ARG A 90 3.10 -3.91 7.31
CA ARG A 90 3.35 -4.61 6.05
C ARG A 90 3.39 -3.70 4.84
N PHE A 91 2.44 -2.79 4.69
CA PHE A 91 2.22 -2.10 3.41
C PHE A 91 2.54 -0.60 3.42
N VAL A 92 2.55 0.06 4.59
CA VAL A 92 2.72 1.52 4.68
C VAL A 92 4.17 1.84 5.00
N LEU A 93 4.88 2.53 4.11
CA LEU A 93 6.23 3.04 4.35
C LEU A 93 6.19 4.15 5.41
N GLY A 94 7.02 4.05 6.44
CA GLY A 94 7.05 5.03 7.53
C GLY A 94 7.57 6.40 7.10
N SER A 95 7.03 7.46 7.71
CA SER A 95 7.35 8.87 7.38
C SER A 95 8.85 9.18 7.42
N LYS A 96 9.60 8.61 8.37
CA LYS A 96 11.06 8.80 8.47
C LYS A 96 11.81 8.19 7.29
N ALA A 97 11.43 6.99 6.86
CA ALA A 97 12.07 6.32 5.72
C ALA A 97 11.70 7.03 4.41
N TRP A 98 10.42 7.40 4.26
CA TRP A 98 9.92 8.15 3.12
C TRP A 98 10.68 9.47 2.90
N LYS A 99 10.89 10.28 3.95
CA LYS A 99 11.67 11.52 3.83
C LYS A 99 13.09 11.28 3.33
N LYS A 100 13.77 10.28 3.88
CA LYS A 100 15.13 9.92 3.43
C LYS A 100 15.17 9.39 2.00
N VAL A 101 14.13 8.67 1.59
CA VAL A 101 13.95 8.27 0.19
C VAL A 101 13.86 9.52 -0.68
N LEU A 102 13.02 10.50 -0.33
CA LEU A 102 12.92 11.75 -1.06
C LEU A 102 14.23 12.54 -1.09
N ASP A 103 14.95 12.62 0.04
CA ASP A 103 16.25 13.29 0.11
C ASP A 103 17.26 12.63 -0.83
N SER A 104 17.22 11.29 -0.97
CA SER A 104 18.08 10.58 -1.92
C SER A 104 17.69 10.81 -3.39
N CYS A 105 16.46 11.25 -3.66
CA CYS A 105 15.96 11.50 -5.01
C CYS A 105 16.39 12.85 -5.59
N GLU A 106 16.83 13.80 -4.75
CA GLU A 106 17.24 15.13 -5.19
C GLU A 106 18.74 15.16 -5.47
N VAL A 107 19.09 15.34 -6.75
CA VAL A 107 20.48 15.47 -7.20
C VAL A 107 20.62 16.77 -7.97
N SER A 108 21.43 17.69 -7.44
CA SER A 108 21.68 19.01 -8.05
C SER A 108 20.40 19.81 -8.35
N GLY A 109 19.39 19.69 -7.48
CA GLY A 109 18.08 20.36 -7.64
C GLY A 109 17.11 19.68 -8.61
N PHE A 110 17.49 18.55 -9.22
CA PHE A 110 16.61 17.72 -10.03
C PHE A 110 16.09 16.56 -9.19
N ASN A 111 14.78 16.30 -9.27
CA ASN A 111 14.19 15.12 -8.67
C ASN A 111 14.18 13.96 -9.67
N LEU A 112 14.82 12.85 -9.30
CA LEU A 112 15.01 11.67 -10.16
C LEU A 112 14.02 10.53 -9.89
N CYS A 113 13.15 10.69 -8.90
CA CYS A 113 12.20 9.67 -8.49
C CYS A 113 10.82 9.89 -9.10
N ALA A 114 10.00 8.84 -9.06
CA ALA A 114 8.61 8.87 -9.49
C ALA A 114 7.83 9.99 -8.76
N GLU A 115 6.94 10.69 -9.48
CA GLU A 115 6.15 11.78 -8.91
C GLU A 115 5.26 11.30 -7.75
N GLU A 116 4.81 10.05 -7.82
CA GLU A 116 4.06 9.37 -6.77
C GLU A 116 4.81 9.33 -5.43
N ALA A 117 6.15 9.29 -5.46
CA ALA A 117 6.95 9.37 -4.24
C ALA A 117 6.76 10.70 -3.52
N LYS A 118 6.67 11.82 -4.27
CA LYS A 118 6.45 13.15 -3.68
C LYS A 118 5.04 13.28 -3.10
N HIS A 119 4.06 12.67 -3.76
CA HIS A 119 2.64 12.75 -3.40
C HIS A 119 2.15 11.61 -2.50
N TYR A 120 3.07 10.87 -1.87
CA TYR A 120 2.72 9.68 -1.09
C TYR A 120 1.68 9.96 0.01
N GLN A 121 1.81 11.07 0.76
CA GLN A 121 0.83 11.47 1.76
C GLN A 121 -0.56 11.72 1.15
N ASP A 122 -0.60 12.49 0.06
CA ASP A 122 -1.84 12.82 -0.64
C ASP A 122 -2.53 11.55 -1.13
N ILE A 123 -1.77 10.60 -1.68
CA ILE A 123 -2.29 9.31 -2.15
C ILE A 123 -2.91 8.51 -1.00
N LEU A 124 -2.25 8.44 0.16
CA LEU A 124 -2.82 7.74 1.32
C LEU A 124 -4.06 8.43 1.87
N GLN A 125 -4.13 9.76 1.84
CA GLN A 125 -5.30 10.52 2.26
C GLN A 125 -6.53 10.24 1.39
N LEU A 126 -6.35 9.90 0.11
CA LEU A 126 -7.46 9.49 -0.76
C LEU A 126 -8.15 8.20 -0.31
N VAL A 127 -7.48 7.35 0.48
CA VAL A 127 -8.05 6.07 0.96
C VAL A 127 -8.96 6.30 2.17
N ARG A 128 -8.63 7.28 3.01
CA ARG A 128 -9.33 7.51 4.29
C ARG A 128 -10.85 7.66 4.17
N PRO A 129 -11.41 8.46 3.24
CA PRO A 129 -12.86 8.64 3.12
C PRO A 129 -13.64 7.37 2.76
N THR A 130 -12.94 6.36 2.23
CA THR A 130 -13.53 5.10 1.78
C THR A 130 -13.55 4.05 2.90
N LEU A 131 -12.77 4.25 3.96
CA LEU A 131 -12.81 3.41 5.16
C LEU A 131 -14.04 3.74 6.02
N THR A 132 -14.59 2.71 6.65
CA THR A 132 -15.63 2.87 7.66
C THR A 132 -15.05 3.39 8.99
N ASP A 133 -15.88 4.01 9.83
CA ASP A 133 -15.44 4.52 11.13
C ASP A 133 -14.85 3.40 12.02
N LEU A 134 -15.43 2.19 11.98
CA LEU A 134 -14.92 1.03 12.71
C LEU A 134 -13.54 0.59 12.25
N GLU A 135 -13.27 0.63 10.94
CA GLU A 135 -11.96 0.29 10.39
C GLU A 135 -10.93 1.36 10.76
N VAL A 136 -11.29 2.64 10.68
CA VAL A 136 -10.42 3.76 11.10
C VAL A 136 -10.09 3.64 12.59
N ASP A 137 -11.08 3.36 13.44
CA ASP A 137 -10.86 3.17 14.88
C ASP A 137 -9.96 1.99 15.18
N SER A 138 -10.09 0.91 14.42
CA SER A 138 -9.19 -0.25 14.52
C SER A 138 -7.75 0.13 14.17
N LEU A 139 -7.53 0.84 13.06
CA LEU A 139 -6.19 1.28 12.64
C LEU A 139 -5.58 2.27 13.63
N LYS A 140 -6.38 3.14 14.26
CA LYS A 140 -5.91 4.07 15.30
C LYS A 140 -5.50 3.38 16.60
N LYS A 141 -6.07 2.20 16.89
CA LYS A 141 -5.72 1.40 18.08
C LYS A 141 -4.45 0.58 17.87
N GLU A 142 -4.15 0.21 16.63
CA GLU A 142 -2.94 -0.52 16.27
C GLU A 142 -1.72 0.41 16.32
N PRO A 143 -0.68 0.11 17.13
CA PRO A 143 0.46 1.00 17.35
C PRO A 143 1.21 1.44 16.09
N GLU A 144 1.50 0.53 15.15
CA GLU A 144 2.26 0.84 13.93
C GLU A 144 1.45 1.74 13.00
N CYS A 145 0.16 1.46 12.82
CA CYS A 145 -0.76 2.28 12.06
C CYS A 145 -0.96 3.65 12.68
N LYS A 146 -1.12 3.72 14.00
CA LYS A 146 -1.18 5.01 14.71
C LYS A 146 0.08 5.83 14.45
N GLU A 147 1.27 5.22 14.59
CA GLU A 147 2.54 5.92 14.36
C GLU A 147 2.66 6.41 12.91
N ARG A 148 2.44 5.50 11.95
CA ARG A 148 2.68 5.77 10.53
C ARG A 148 1.65 6.73 9.97
N LEU A 149 0.36 6.44 10.16
CA LEU A 149 -0.74 7.20 9.56
C LEU A 149 -0.93 8.58 10.20
N LEU A 150 -0.62 8.77 11.50
CA LEU A 150 -0.58 10.11 12.09
C LEU A 150 0.61 10.91 11.57
N LYS A 151 1.82 10.34 11.54
CA LYS A 151 3.01 11.07 11.06
C LYS A 151 3.02 11.34 9.56
N LEU A 152 2.25 10.56 8.80
CA LEU A 152 1.98 10.80 7.40
C LEU A 152 0.77 11.72 7.19
N GLY A 153 0.10 12.18 8.25
CA GLY A 153 -1.04 13.11 8.15
C GLY A 153 -2.28 12.50 7.49
N VAL A 154 -2.40 11.17 7.50
CA VAL A 154 -3.56 10.46 6.95
C VAL A 154 -4.73 10.51 7.92
N PHE A 155 -4.45 10.47 9.21
CA PHE A 155 -5.43 10.66 10.29
C PHE A 155 -5.12 11.92 11.09
N ASN A 156 -6.18 12.60 11.54
CA ASN A 156 -6.07 13.70 12.50
C ASN A 156 -6.22 13.15 13.93
N GLU A 157 -5.45 13.66 14.89
CA GLU A 157 -5.52 13.24 16.30
C GLU A 157 -6.86 13.57 16.98
N ASN A 158 -7.65 14.49 16.42
CA ASN A 158 -8.82 15.10 17.05
C ASN A 158 -10.16 14.84 16.33
N VAL A 159 -10.26 13.77 15.54
CA VAL A 159 -11.54 13.29 14.99
C VAL A 159 -11.73 11.84 15.38
#